data_AF-A0AAT9FGM8-F1
#
_entry.id   AF-A0AAT9FGM8-F1
#
_cell.length_a   1.000
_cell.length_b   1.000
_cell.length_c   1.000
_cell.angle_alpha   90.00
_cell.angle_beta   90.00
_cell.angle_gamma   90.00
#
_symmetry.space_group_name_H-M   'P 1'
#
loop_
_entity.id
_entity.type
_entity.pdbx_description
1 polymer ?
#
loop_
_entity_poly.entity_id
_entity_poly.type
_entity_poly.pdbx_seq_one_letter_code
_entity_poly.pdbx_strand_id
1 'polypeptide(L)'
;MGDENPYAAPQSQPGNEMDFRVIGSPRAVVLAWEKLRLKYNVILLIPGLIVLAIYISQQELAVIGSIFGGGLMAAGANLGYFLGPISELYLCAFSNKAELPVYRKYAFWAGVVGSLGLFVLIAIPGLLFS
;
A
#
# COMPACT_ATOMS: atom_id res chain seq x y z
N MET A 1 -60.73 17.17 2.19
CA MET A 1 -60.07 16.63 0.98
C MET A 1 -59.10 17.69 0.54
N GLY A 2 -57.81 17.46 0.75
CA GLY A 2 -56.77 18.46 0.49
C GLY A 2 -56.39 18.43 -0.98
N ASP A 3 -56.51 19.57 -1.65
CA ASP A 3 -56.08 19.76 -3.02
C ASP A 3 -54.55 19.62 -3.10
N GLU A 4 -54.07 18.54 -3.72
CA GLU A 4 -52.66 18.38 -4.04
C GLU A 4 -52.28 19.39 -5.13
N ASN A 5 -51.34 20.28 -4.81
CA ASN A 5 -50.88 21.32 -5.72
C ASN A 5 -50.26 20.70 -7.00
N PRO A 6 -50.82 20.92 -8.20
CA PRO A 6 -50.33 20.33 -9.45
C PRO A 6 -48.96 20.89 -9.89
N TYR A 7 -48.48 21.97 -9.26
CA TYR A 7 -47.15 22.53 -9.46
C TYR A 7 -46.16 22.14 -8.34
N ALA A 8 -46.52 21.19 -7.47
CA ALA A 8 -45.56 20.64 -6.53
C ALA A 8 -44.39 20.05 -7.33
N ALA A 9 -43.19 20.61 -7.15
CA ALA A 9 -41.99 20.06 -7.72
C ALA A 9 -41.92 18.57 -7.34
N PRO A 10 -41.59 17.66 -8.28
CA PRO A 10 -41.40 16.27 -7.92
C PRO A 10 -40.45 16.24 -6.74
N GLN A 11 -40.88 15.66 -5.62
CA GLN A 11 -39.96 15.41 -4.52
C GLN A 11 -38.83 14.61 -5.15
N SER A 12 -37.67 15.26 -5.28
CA SER A 12 -36.45 14.60 -5.68
C SER A 12 -36.30 13.46 -4.69
N GLN A 13 -36.58 12.22 -5.14
CA GLN A 13 -36.10 11.05 -4.42
C GLN A 13 -34.65 11.37 -4.09
N PRO A 14 -34.21 11.22 -2.83
CA PRO A 14 -32.81 11.38 -2.48
C PRO A 14 -32.06 10.35 -3.33
N GLY A 15 -31.62 10.82 -4.48
CA GLY A 15 -31.23 10.00 -5.60
C GLY A 15 -29.83 9.57 -5.31
N ASN A 16 -29.71 8.48 -4.55
CA ASN A 16 -28.47 7.75 -4.35
C ASN A 16 -27.29 8.70 -4.15
N GLU A 17 -27.45 9.71 -3.27
CA GLU A 17 -26.30 10.43 -2.75
C GLU A 17 -25.45 9.34 -2.13
N MET A 18 -24.36 8.96 -2.82
CA MET A 18 -23.37 8.05 -2.30
C MET A 18 -22.92 8.71 -1.00
N ASP A 19 -23.50 8.24 0.10
CA ASP A 19 -23.37 8.88 1.38
C ASP A 19 -21.90 8.74 1.74
N PHE A 20 -21.12 9.83 1.54
CA PHE A 20 -19.68 9.85 1.80
C PHE A 20 -19.38 9.52 3.28
N ARG A 21 -20.41 9.47 4.14
CA ARG A 21 -20.35 8.91 5.49
C ARG A 21 -20.08 7.40 5.51
N VAL A 22 -20.55 6.64 4.51
CA VAL A 22 -20.36 5.18 4.40
C VAL A 22 -18.94 4.80 4.03
N ILE A 23 -18.18 5.64 3.33
CA ILE A 23 -16.79 5.35 2.89
C ILE A 23 -15.76 5.69 3.98
N GLY A 24 -16.17 6.27 5.11
CA GLY A 24 -15.22 6.82 6.08
C GLY A 24 -14.45 8.01 5.51
N SER A 25 -13.76 8.77 6.36
CA SER A 25 -12.95 9.90 5.87
C SER A 25 -11.81 9.37 4.98
N PRO A 26 -11.67 9.79 3.70
CA PRO A 26 -10.54 9.38 2.85
C PRO A 26 -9.19 9.67 3.51
N ARG A 27 -9.14 10.72 4.33
CA ARG A 27 -7.97 11.10 5.13
C ARG A 27 -7.60 10.03 6.16
N ALA A 28 -8.57 9.34 6.75
CA ALA A 28 -8.34 8.25 7.71
C ALA A 28 -7.72 7.03 7.03
N VAL A 29 -8.19 6.69 5.83
CA VAL A 29 -7.61 5.61 5.00
C VAL A 29 -6.16 5.91 4.65
N VAL A 30 -5.89 7.12 4.14
CA VAL A 30 -4.52 7.55 3.79
C VAL A 30 -3.60 7.53 5.01
N LEU A 31 -4.03 8.07 6.15
CA LEU A 31 -3.24 8.06 7.40
C LEU A 31 -2.95 6.64 7.90
N ALA A 32 -3.89 5.71 7.76
CA ALA A 32 -3.69 4.31 8.15
C ALA A 32 -2.62 3.65 7.26
N TRP A 33 -2.68 3.88 5.94
CA TRP A 33 -1.69 3.40 4.99
C TRP A 33 -0.31 4.03 5.20
N GLU A 34 -0.26 5.31 5.54
CA GLU A 34 1.00 6.00 5.84
C GLU A 34 1.68 5.45 7.09
N LYS A 35 0.92 5.17 8.16
CA LYS A 35 1.43 4.48 9.36
C LYS A 35 1.96 3.09 9.04
N LEU A 36 1.29 2.34 8.17
CA LEU A 36 1.73 1.03 7.69
C LEU A 36 3.03 1.13 6.88
N ARG A 37 3.12 2.12 5.98
CA ARG A 37 4.33 2.39 5.17
C ARG A 37 5.54 2.69 6.06
N LEU A 38 5.37 3.50 7.09
CA LEU A 38 6.46 3.83 8.01
C LEU A 38 6.97 2.57 8.74
N LYS A 39 6.05 1.74 9.24
CA LYS A 39 6.40 0.45 9.87
C LYS A 39 7.11 -0.49 8.89
N TYR A 40 6.59 -0.62 7.68
CA TYR A 40 7.16 -1.45 6.63
C TYR A 40 8.59 -1.02 6.27
N ASN A 41 8.80 0.27 6.05
CA ASN A 41 10.12 0.81 5.73
C ASN A 41 11.12 0.61 6.88
N VAL A 42 10.70 0.80 8.13
CA VAL A 42 11.56 0.51 9.30
C VAL A 42 11.93 -0.97 9.37
N ILE A 43 10.99 -1.88 9.11
CA ILE A 43 11.25 -3.32 9.08
C ILE A 43 12.22 -3.68 7.98
N LEU A 44 12.10 -3.08 6.79
CA LEU A 44 13.00 -3.32 5.65
C LEU A 44 14.37 -2.64 5.77
N LEU A 45 14.46 -1.57 6.56
CA LEU A 45 15.72 -0.86 6.79
C LEU A 45 16.76 -1.80 7.42
N ILE A 46 16.33 -2.65 8.37
CA ILE A 46 17.22 -3.59 9.08
C ILE A 46 17.89 -4.59 8.12
N PRO A 47 17.16 -5.41 7.34
CA PRO A 47 17.78 -6.31 6.38
C PRO A 47 18.55 -5.56 5.30
N GLY A 48 18.06 -4.41 4.83
CA GLY A 48 18.79 -3.58 3.85
C GLY A 48 20.16 -3.11 4.37
N LEU A 49 20.26 -2.71 5.64
CA LEU A 49 21.52 -2.34 6.29
C LEU A 49 22.45 -3.54 6.48
N ILE A 50 21.91 -4.72 6.83
CA ILE A 50 22.71 -5.95 6.95
C ILE A 50 23.36 -6.29 5.62
N VAL A 51 22.62 -6.22 4.52
CA VAL A 51 23.17 -6.43 3.17
C VAL A 51 24.26 -5.43 2.88
N LEU A 52 23.98 -4.15 3.10
CA LEU A 52 24.95 -3.10 2.83
C LEU A 52 26.25 -3.33 3.62
N ALA A 53 26.15 -3.73 4.89
CA ALA A 53 27.30 -4.05 5.72
C ALA A 53 28.09 -5.27 5.23
N ILE A 54 27.41 -6.37 4.85
CA ILE A 54 28.05 -7.56 4.27
C ILE A 54 28.74 -7.19 2.95
N TYR A 55 28.07 -6.43 2.10
CA TYR A 55 28.59 -6.03 0.79
C TYR A 55 29.82 -5.10 0.90
N ILE A 56 29.83 -4.18 1.87
CA ILE A 56 30.99 -3.33 2.17
C ILE A 56 32.17 -4.19 2.67
N SER A 57 31.90 -5.26 3.41
CA SER A 57 32.94 -6.13 3.97
C SER A 57 33.61 -7.05 2.93
N GLN A 58 32.90 -7.41 1.85
CA GLN A 58 33.35 -8.35 0.82
C GLN A 58 33.95 -7.65 -0.41
N GLN A 59 34.78 -6.62 -0.22
CA GLN A 59 35.41 -5.79 -1.27
C GLN A 59 35.46 -6.47 -2.67
N GLU A 60 34.83 -5.80 -3.63
CA GLU A 60 34.73 -6.12 -5.07
C GLU A 60 33.40 -6.70 -5.55
N LEU A 61 32.34 -5.88 -5.60
CA LEU A 61 31.30 -5.99 -6.64
C LEU A 61 30.56 -4.64 -6.81
N ALA A 62 30.16 -4.37 -8.06
CA ALA A 62 29.75 -3.07 -8.58
C ALA A 62 28.69 -2.36 -7.71
N VAL A 63 29.10 -1.28 -7.06
CA VAL A 63 28.25 -0.32 -6.32
C VAL A 63 26.98 0.05 -7.11
N ILE A 64 27.10 0.12 -8.43
CA ILE A 64 25.99 0.40 -9.36
C ILE A 64 24.90 -0.68 -9.29
N GLY A 65 25.25 -1.96 -9.23
CA GLY A 65 24.29 -3.07 -9.14
C GLY A 65 23.50 -3.06 -7.83
N SER A 66 24.18 -2.75 -6.72
CA SER A 66 23.53 -2.63 -5.39
C SER A 66 22.64 -1.40 -5.30
N ILE A 67 23.03 -0.27 -5.91
CA ILE A 67 22.20 0.93 -5.99
C ILE A 67 20.97 0.68 -6.87
N PHE A 68 21.12 0.06 -8.04
CA PHE A 68 19.98 -0.25 -8.91
C PHE A 68 19.04 -1.28 -8.28
N GLY A 69 19.57 -2.36 -7.70
CA GLY A 69 18.77 -3.37 -7.02
C GLY A 69 18.02 -2.82 -5.81
N GLY A 70 18.72 -2.08 -4.94
CA GLY A 70 18.10 -1.41 -3.80
C GLY A 70 17.10 -0.33 -4.22
N GLY A 71 17.41 0.44 -5.26
CA GLY A 71 16.55 1.48 -5.81
C GLY A 71 15.26 0.94 -6.43
N LEU A 72 15.34 -0.14 -7.22
CA LEU A 72 14.17 -0.82 -7.78
C LEU A 72 13.29 -1.42 -6.69
N MET A 73 13.90 -2.03 -5.67
CA MET A 73 13.19 -2.60 -4.54
C MET A 73 12.48 -1.52 -3.72
N ALA A 74 13.16 -0.40 -3.45
CA ALA A 74 12.59 0.75 -2.77
C ALA A 74 11.48 1.42 -3.60
N ALA A 75 11.66 1.56 -4.92
CA ALA A 75 10.66 2.12 -5.82
C ALA A 75 9.42 1.23 -5.89
N GLY A 76 9.59 -0.08 -6.05
CA GLY A 76 8.49 -1.05 -6.10
C GLY A 76 7.69 -1.09 -4.80
N ALA A 77 8.39 -1.10 -3.65
CA ALA A 77 7.76 -0.98 -2.34
C ALA A 77 6.92 0.30 -2.23
N ASN A 78 7.48 1.45 -2.62
CA ASN A 78 6.77 2.74 -2.52
C ASN A 78 5.58 2.83 -3.48
N LEU A 79 5.68 2.28 -4.70
CA LEU A 79 4.57 2.24 -5.66
C LEU A 79 3.42 1.35 -5.18
N GLY A 80 3.73 0.16 -4.64
CA GLY A 80 2.71 -0.74 -4.08
C GLY A 80 1.95 -0.11 -2.91
N TYR A 81 2.66 0.60 -2.03
CA TYR A 81 2.04 1.32 -0.91
C TYR A 81 1.31 2.61 -1.32
N PHE A 82 1.64 3.21 -2.46
CA PHE A 82 0.86 4.32 -3.03
C PHE A 82 -0.44 3.84 -3.67
N LEU A 83 -0.40 2.66 -4.30
CA LEU A 83 -1.57 2.02 -4.89
C LEU A 83 -2.52 1.42 -3.83
N GLY A 84 -2.00 1.00 -2.67
CA GLY A 84 -2.78 0.44 -1.57
C GLY A 84 -3.98 1.28 -1.07
N PRO A 85 -3.83 2.57 -0.72
CA PRO A 85 -4.96 3.41 -0.33
C PRO A 85 -5.92 3.66 -1.50
N ILE A 86 -5.40 3.77 -2.73
CA ILE A 86 -6.24 3.96 -3.93
C ILE A 86 -7.11 2.71 -4.14
N SER A 87 -6.51 1.52 -4.14
CA SER A 87 -7.24 0.26 -4.31
C SER A 87 -8.22 0.02 -3.17
N GLU A 88 -7.89 0.37 -1.92
CA GLU A 88 -8.83 0.27 -0.81
C GLU A 88 -10.02 1.22 -0.98
N LEU A 89 -9.81 2.46 -1.43
CA LEU A 89 -10.90 3.40 -1.71
C LEU A 89 -11.84 2.88 -2.82
N TYR A 90 -11.27 2.32 -3.91
CA TYR A 90 -12.06 1.71 -4.97
C TYR A 90 -12.84 0.46 -4.48
N LEU A 91 -12.22 -0.38 -3.66
CA LEU A 91 -12.87 -1.56 -3.08
C LEU A 91 -13.97 -1.19 -2.09
N CYS A 92 -13.78 -0.13 -1.29
CA CYS A 92 -14.78 0.39 -0.37
C CYS A 92 -15.97 0.99 -1.14
N ALA A 93 -15.71 1.74 -2.21
CA ALA A 93 -16.74 2.25 -3.12
C ALA A 93 -17.54 1.11 -3.79
N PHE A 94 -16.89 0.03 -4.20
CA PHE A 94 -17.57 -1.11 -4.82
C PHE A 94 -18.32 -2.00 -3.81
N SER A 95 -17.78 -2.15 -2.59
CA SER A 95 -18.32 -3.07 -1.59
C SER A 95 -19.31 -2.41 -0.61
N ASN A 96 -19.58 -1.10 -0.72
CA ASN A 96 -20.37 -0.32 0.24
C ASN A 96 -19.91 -0.52 1.70
N LYS A 97 -18.61 -0.70 1.92
CA LYS A 97 -18.00 -0.89 3.24
C LYS A 97 -17.13 0.31 3.58
N ALA A 98 -17.15 0.75 4.83
CA ALA A 98 -16.37 1.89 5.29
C ALA A 98 -14.87 1.59 5.38
N GLU A 99 -14.50 0.38 5.79
CA GLU A 99 -13.10 -0.01 5.97
C GLU A 99 -12.88 -1.50 5.70
N LEU A 100 -11.69 -1.84 5.19
CA LEU A 100 -11.27 -3.22 4.96
C LEU A 100 -9.94 -3.53 5.69
N PRO A 101 -9.96 -3.65 7.04
CA PRO A 101 -8.73 -3.89 7.82
C PRO A 101 -8.04 -5.21 7.45
N VAL A 102 -8.81 -6.20 7.01
CA VAL A 102 -8.32 -7.50 6.54
C VAL A 102 -7.49 -7.34 5.27
N TYR A 103 -7.94 -6.51 4.31
CA TYR A 103 -7.21 -6.21 3.09
C TYR A 103 -5.86 -5.55 3.40
N ARG A 104 -5.85 -4.55 4.29
CA ARG A 104 -4.61 -3.89 4.73
C ARG A 104 -3.60 -4.88 5.29
N LYS A 105 -4.05 -5.84 6.13
CA LYS A 105 -3.18 -6.87 6.71
C LYS A 105 -2.60 -7.79 5.63
N TYR A 106 -3.41 -8.28 4.69
CA TYR A 106 -2.93 -9.13 3.61
C TYR A 106 -1.97 -8.41 2.68
N ALA A 107 -2.28 -7.18 2.28
CA ALA A 107 -1.40 -6.37 1.43
C ALA A 107 -0.05 -6.09 2.11
N PHE A 108 -0.07 -5.79 3.41
CA PHE A 108 1.14 -5.62 4.21
C PHE A 108 2.01 -6.89 4.22
N TRP A 109 1.42 -8.04 4.57
CA TRP A 109 2.17 -9.31 4.63
C TRP A 109 2.64 -9.78 3.25
N ALA A 110 1.83 -9.59 2.20
CA ALA A 110 2.24 -9.87 0.82
C ALA A 110 3.46 -9.01 0.43
N GLY A 111 3.44 -7.73 0.79
CA GLY A 111 4.58 -6.83 0.62
C GLY A 111 5.81 -7.33 1.37
N VAL A 112 5.69 -7.70 2.65
CA VAL A 112 6.80 -8.18 3.49
C VAL A 112 7.39 -9.47 2.95
N VAL A 113 6.56 -10.48 2.71
CA VAL A 113 6.98 -11.80 2.20
C VAL A 113 7.59 -11.65 0.81
N GLY A 114 6.99 -10.83 -0.06
CA GLY A 114 7.52 -10.55 -1.39
C GLY A 114 8.92 -9.93 -1.31
N SER A 115 9.10 -8.89 -0.49
CA SER A 115 10.41 -8.26 -0.30
C SER A 115 11.44 -9.21 0.35
N LEU A 116 11.04 -10.02 1.32
CA LEU A 116 11.93 -11.00 1.96
C LEU A 116 12.34 -12.11 0.98
N GLY A 117 11.41 -12.59 0.16
CA GLY A 117 11.69 -13.59 -0.86
C GLY A 117 12.64 -13.08 -1.93
N LEU A 118 12.42 -11.85 -2.40
CA LEU A 118 13.31 -11.17 -3.35
C LEU A 118 14.71 -10.94 -2.73
N PHE A 119 14.75 -10.59 -1.44
CA PHE A 119 15.99 -10.48 -0.69
C PHE A 119 16.75 -11.81 -0.65
N VAL A 120 16.09 -12.91 -0.30
CA VAL A 120 16.67 -14.26 -0.28
C VAL A 120 17.17 -14.68 -1.66
N LEU A 121 16.39 -14.41 -2.71
CA LEU A 121 16.75 -14.75 -4.10
C LEU A 121 17.99 -13.99 -4.61
N ILE A 122 18.23 -12.76 -4.16
CA ILE A 122 19.39 -11.98 -4.58
C ILE A 122 20.60 -12.29 -3.68
N ALA A 123 20.38 -12.35 -2.36
CA ALA A 123 21.46 -12.48 -1.39
C ALA A 123 22.07 -13.89 -1.34
N ILE A 124 21.27 -14.95 -1.48
CA ILE A 124 21.80 -16.33 -1.39
C ILE A 124 22.74 -16.65 -2.56
N PRO A 125 22.40 -16.39 -3.83
CA PRO A 125 23.33 -16.61 -4.93
C PRO A 125 24.57 -15.71 -4.80
N GLY A 126 24.41 -14.44 -4.40
CA GLY A 126 25.53 -13.55 -4.14
C GLY A 126 26.50 -14.08 -3.07
N LEU A 127 26.00 -14.73 -2.02
CA LEU A 127 26.80 -15.35 -0.97
C LEU A 127 27.39 -16.72 -1.34
N LEU A 128 26.75 -17.48 -2.23
CA LEU A 128 27.21 -18.82 -2.63
C LEU A 128 28.21 -18.80 -3.79
N PHE A 129 28.19 -17.76 -4.62
CA PHE A 129 29.02 -17.64 -5.82
C PHE A 129 30.09 -16.52 -5.72
N SER A 130 30.22 -15.85 -4.55
CA SER A 130 31.33 -14.97 -4.19
C SER A 130 32.35 -15.71 -3.31
#